data_AF-A0A4Y8KYI9-F1
#
_entry.id   AF-A0A4Y8KYI9-F1
#
_cell.length_a   1.000
_cell.length_b   1.000
_cell.length_c   1.000
_cell.angle_alpha   90.00
_cell.angle_beta   90.00
_cell.angle_gamma   90.00
#
_symmetry.space_group_name_H-M   'P 1'
#
loop_
_entity.id
_entity.type
_entity.pdbx_description
1 polymer ?
#
loop_
_entity_poly.entity_id
_entity_poly.type
_entity_poly.pdbx_seq_one_letter_code
_entity_poly.pdbx_strand_id
1 'polypeptide(L)'
;MKQIFEQLMFLPRMFNTSSHKVQECGIWSAVCSFIIWLLDWATHFTIHIVGVSVLFATTLFIIMVADFVTGIRASKFEFLRDRPGEKWAGESKKGLRWVIKYFTYIMGFYLINMITQEVTNLNLGIIADLTGIDFEAVFVFLLKIIKLFLMLYIMRWECVSIDENLERLGYDFKIFDFFDNSLTAITSLFKNKTGIDLNDKKDENK
;
A
#
# COMPACT_ATOMS: atom_id res chain seq x y z
N MET A 1 -20.89 46.06 -16.55
CA MET A 1 -22.01 45.47 -15.79
C MET A 1 -22.96 44.65 -16.65
N LYS A 2 -23.48 45.17 -17.78
CA LYS A 2 -24.44 44.44 -18.64
C LYS A 2 -23.90 43.10 -19.18
N GLN A 3 -22.63 43.07 -19.61
CA GLN A 3 -21.94 41.86 -20.08
C GLN A 3 -21.76 40.79 -18.98
N ILE A 4 -21.58 41.19 -17.71
CA ILE A 4 -21.48 40.26 -16.57
C ILE A 4 -22.84 39.61 -16.32
N PHE A 5 -23.93 40.39 -16.42
CA PHE A 5 -25.30 39.85 -16.31
C PHE A 5 -25.69 38.94 -17.47
N GLU A 6 -25.24 39.24 -18.69
CA GLU A 6 -25.42 38.35 -19.84
C GLU A 6 -24.67 37.03 -19.66
N GLN A 7 -23.45 37.09 -19.11
CA GLN A 7 -22.70 35.88 -18.76
C GLN A 7 -23.34 35.09 -17.63
N LEU A 8 -24.19 35.66 -16.77
CA LEU A 8 -24.87 34.97 -15.67
C LEU A 8 -26.29 34.48 -16.03
N MET A 9 -26.79 34.74 -17.25
CA MET A 9 -28.13 34.31 -17.68
C MET A 9 -28.34 32.79 -17.72
N PHE A 10 -27.26 32.00 -17.65
CA PHE A 10 -27.36 30.53 -17.57
C PHE A 10 -27.71 30.03 -16.16
N LEU A 11 -27.44 30.81 -15.09
CA LEU A 11 -27.73 30.41 -13.71
C LEU A 11 -29.18 30.00 -13.47
N PRO A 12 -30.20 30.79 -13.87
CA PRO A 12 -31.60 30.38 -13.70
C PRO A 12 -31.94 29.08 -14.44
N ARG A 13 -31.30 28.83 -15.60
CA ARG A 13 -31.50 27.60 -16.38
C ARG A 13 -30.87 26.37 -15.72
N MET A 14 -29.79 26.55 -14.94
CA MET A 14 -29.17 25.47 -14.16
C MET A 14 -29.99 25.06 -12.94
N PHE A 15 -30.88 25.92 -12.44
CA PHE A 15 -31.76 25.62 -11.30
C PHE A 15 -33.17 25.18 -11.71
N ASN A 16 -33.42 24.97 -13.01
CA ASN A 16 -34.69 24.42 -13.46
C ASN A 16 -34.77 22.92 -13.16
N THR A 17 -35.20 22.60 -11.93
CA THR A 17 -35.37 21.23 -11.43
C THR A 17 -36.44 20.43 -12.16
N SER A 18 -37.24 21.05 -13.02
CA SER A 18 -38.20 20.36 -13.91
C SER A 18 -37.56 19.85 -15.20
N SER A 19 -36.33 20.25 -15.52
CA SER A 19 -35.60 19.79 -16.70
C SER A 19 -34.86 18.48 -16.42
N HIS A 20 -35.10 17.46 -17.25
CA HIS A 20 -34.45 16.15 -17.16
C HIS A 20 -32.91 16.25 -17.11
N LYS A 21 -32.33 17.15 -17.93
CA LYS A 21 -30.87 17.35 -17.98
C LYS A 21 -30.30 17.90 -16.67
N VAL A 22 -31.03 18.79 -15.99
CA VAL A 22 -30.61 19.36 -14.71
C VAL A 22 -30.71 18.32 -13.59
N GLN A 23 -31.75 17.47 -13.63
CA GLN A 23 -31.89 16.36 -12.70
C GLN A 23 -30.77 15.33 -12.87
N GLU A 24 -30.44 14.94 -14.10
CA GLU A 24 -29.32 14.03 -14.40
C GLU A 24 -27.99 14.62 -13.95
N CYS A 25 -27.71 15.90 -14.25
CA CYS A 25 -26.51 16.57 -13.77
C CYS A 25 -26.48 16.68 -12.24
N GLY A 26 -27.62 16.88 -11.58
CA GLY A 26 -27.73 16.91 -10.12
C GLY A 26 -27.42 15.55 -9.48
N ILE A 27 -27.93 14.45 -10.06
CA ILE A 27 -27.61 13.09 -9.62
C ILE A 27 -26.13 12.80 -9.82
N TRP A 28 -25.58 13.10 -11.00
CA TRP A 28 -24.15 12.93 -11.26
C TRP A 28 -23.29 13.79 -10.34
N SER A 29 -23.70 15.02 -10.04
CA SER A 29 -23.02 15.88 -9.06
C SER A 29 -23.05 15.26 -7.67
N ALA A 30 -24.18 14.73 -7.21
CA ALA A 30 -24.29 14.08 -5.91
C ALA A 30 -23.40 12.82 -5.84
N VAL A 31 -23.40 12.00 -6.89
CA VAL A 31 -22.53 10.82 -7.00
C VAL A 31 -21.06 11.23 -6.97
N CYS A 32 -20.65 12.22 -7.76
CA CYS A 32 -19.29 12.73 -7.78
C CYS A 32 -18.88 13.32 -6.43
N SER A 33 -19.73 14.12 -5.78
CA SER A 33 -19.48 14.65 -4.44
C SER A 33 -19.31 13.55 -3.40
N PHE A 34 -20.13 12.49 -3.47
CA PHE A 34 -20.00 11.33 -2.59
C PHE A 34 -18.68 10.58 -2.82
N ILE A 35 -18.28 10.37 -4.07
CA ILE A 35 -17.00 9.74 -4.41
C ILE A 35 -15.83 10.57 -3.89
N ILE A 36 -15.86 11.90 -4.10
CA ILE A 36 -14.81 12.81 -3.61
C ILE A 36 -14.72 12.76 -2.09
N TRP A 37 -15.86 12.80 -1.39
CA TRP A 37 -15.90 12.70 0.06
C TRP A 37 -15.30 11.38 0.57
N LEU A 38 -15.61 10.26 -0.09
CA LEU A 38 -15.06 8.95 0.26
C LEU A 38 -13.55 8.89 0.02
N LEU A 39 -13.05 9.45 -1.09
CA LEU A 39 -11.62 9.53 -1.39
C LEU A 39 -10.87 10.42 -0.40
N ASP A 40 -11.45 11.55 0.00
CA ASP A 40 -10.88 12.44 1.00
C ASP A 40 -10.79 11.74 2.36
N TRP A 41 -11.85 11.03 2.76
CA TRP A 41 -11.85 10.24 3.99
C TRP A 41 -10.79 9.13 3.97
N ALA A 42 -10.66 8.41 2.86
CA ALA A 42 -9.63 7.39 2.68
C ALA A 42 -8.21 7.99 2.72
N THR A 43 -8.02 9.16 2.12
CA THR A 43 -6.75 9.88 2.12
C THR A 43 -6.39 10.32 3.54
N HIS A 44 -7.33 10.92 4.26
CA HIS A 44 -7.15 11.34 5.63
C HIS A 44 -6.83 10.15 6.55
N PHE A 45 -7.58 9.05 6.43
CA PHE A 45 -7.33 7.83 7.18
C PHE A 45 -5.92 7.28 6.90
N THR A 46 -5.52 7.18 5.63
CA THR A 46 -4.25 6.56 5.25
C THR A 46 -3.05 7.42 5.69
N ILE A 47 -3.12 8.73 5.49
CA ILE A 47 -2.00 9.64 5.76
C ILE A 47 -1.91 9.99 7.24
N HIS A 48 -3.01 10.42 7.86
CA HIS A 48 -2.98 10.98 9.22
C HIS A 48 -3.16 9.92 10.30
N ILE A 49 -3.99 8.91 10.06
CA ILE A 49 -4.25 7.85 11.05
C ILE A 49 -3.21 6.74 10.90
N VAL A 50 -3.13 6.09 9.74
CA VAL A 50 -2.21 4.97 9.51
C VAL A 50 -0.76 5.44 9.37
N GLY A 51 -0.50 6.61 8.80
CA GLY A 51 0.85 7.13 8.62
C GLY A 51 1.60 6.53 7.42
N VAL A 52 0.86 6.06 6.40
CA VAL A 52 1.42 5.59 5.11
C VAL A 52 0.90 6.44 3.96
N SER A 53 1.60 6.43 2.82
CA SER A 53 1.10 7.14 1.64
C SER A 53 -0.06 6.38 1.01
N VAL A 54 -1.01 7.11 0.41
CA VAL A 54 -2.12 6.53 -0.37
C VAL A 54 -1.59 5.65 -1.50
N LEU A 55 -0.48 6.07 -2.13
CA LEU A 55 0.17 5.31 -3.19
C LEU A 55 0.63 3.94 -2.69
N PHE A 56 1.32 3.88 -1.55
CA PHE A 56 1.77 2.62 -0.98
C PHE A 56 0.60 1.70 -0.62
N ALA A 57 -0.43 2.24 0.06
CA ALA A 57 -1.60 1.44 0.45
C ALA A 57 -2.35 0.87 -0.78
N THR A 58 -2.42 1.65 -1.86
CA THR A 58 -3.03 1.23 -3.13
C THR A 58 -2.16 0.18 -3.84
N THR A 59 -0.84 0.40 -3.93
CA THR A 59 0.09 -0.56 -4.53
C THR A 59 0.06 -1.89 -3.78
N LEU A 60 0.10 -1.86 -2.45
CA LEU A 60 0.00 -3.05 -1.63
C LEU A 60 -1.33 -3.78 -1.88
N PHE A 61 -2.44 -3.05 -1.96
CA PHE A 61 -3.75 -3.64 -2.27
C PHE A 61 -3.73 -4.37 -3.63
N ILE A 62 -3.17 -3.74 -4.67
CA ILE A 62 -3.04 -4.35 -6.01
C ILE A 62 -2.19 -5.63 -5.95
N ILE A 63 -1.05 -5.59 -5.25
CA ILE A 63 -0.18 -6.77 -5.06
C ILE A 63 -0.95 -7.90 -4.36
N MET A 64 -1.71 -7.60 -3.31
CA MET A 64 -2.48 -8.61 -2.58
C MET A 64 -3.59 -9.23 -3.44
N VAL A 65 -4.25 -8.43 -4.28
CA VAL A 65 -5.24 -8.94 -5.24
C VAL A 65 -4.56 -9.81 -6.30
N ALA A 66 -3.38 -9.41 -6.79
CA ALA A 66 -2.61 -10.20 -7.74
C ALA A 66 -2.21 -11.56 -7.14
N ASP A 67 -1.68 -11.59 -5.92
CA ASP A 67 -1.33 -12.81 -5.17
C ASP A 67 -2.55 -13.73 -4.99
N PHE A 68 -3.69 -13.16 -4.63
CA PHE A 68 -4.92 -13.92 -4.50
C PHE A 68 -5.36 -14.56 -5.83
N VAL A 69 -5.33 -13.79 -6.93
CA VAL A 69 -5.73 -14.28 -8.26
C VAL A 69 -4.76 -15.35 -8.79
N THR A 70 -3.45 -15.12 -8.68
CA THR A 70 -2.44 -16.09 -9.10
C THR A 70 -2.52 -17.36 -8.25
N GLY A 71 -2.70 -17.23 -6.93
CA GLY A 71 -2.86 -18.35 -6.01
C GLY A 71 -4.10 -19.22 -6.29
N ILE A 72 -5.26 -18.61 -6.60
CA ILE A 72 -6.45 -19.38 -7.02
C ILE A 72 -6.18 -20.13 -8.32
N ARG A 73 -5.58 -19.45 -9.30
CA ARG A 73 -5.29 -20.06 -10.60
C ARG A 73 -4.33 -21.23 -10.47
N ALA A 74 -3.23 -21.06 -9.73
CA ALA A 74 -2.25 -22.10 -9.45
C ALA A 74 -2.92 -23.31 -8.79
N SER A 75 -3.71 -23.09 -7.74
CA SER A 75 -4.43 -24.16 -7.04
C SER A 75 -5.43 -24.89 -7.93
N LYS A 76 -6.11 -24.18 -8.85
CA LYS A 76 -7.02 -24.81 -9.82
C LYS A 76 -6.25 -25.64 -10.84
N PHE A 77 -5.12 -25.14 -11.34
CA PHE A 77 -4.27 -25.84 -12.30
C PHE A 77 -3.72 -27.15 -11.73
N GLU A 78 -3.17 -27.11 -10.51
CA GLU A 78 -2.68 -28.29 -9.80
C GLU A 78 -3.80 -29.31 -9.56
N PHE A 79 -4.98 -28.86 -9.10
CA PHE A 79 -6.11 -29.74 -8.87
C PHE A 79 -6.56 -30.47 -10.14
N LEU A 80 -6.69 -29.75 -11.26
CA LEU A 80 -7.10 -30.34 -12.53
C LEU A 80 -6.04 -31.28 -13.12
N ARG A 81 -4.75 -31.01 -12.86
CA ARG A 81 -3.65 -31.89 -13.25
C ARG A 81 -3.68 -33.21 -12.48
N ASP A 82 -3.89 -33.12 -11.17
CA ASP A 82 -3.84 -34.29 -10.28
C ASP A 82 -5.17 -35.08 -10.30
N ARG A 83 -6.29 -34.45 -10.71
CA ARG A 83 -7.62 -35.07 -10.81
C ARG A 83 -8.32 -34.72 -12.13
N PRO A 84 -7.90 -35.33 -13.24
CA PRO A 84 -8.53 -35.07 -14.53
C PRO A 84 -10.00 -35.53 -14.52
N GLY A 85 -10.92 -34.58 -14.79
CA GLY A 85 -12.36 -34.85 -14.92
C GLY A 85 -13.22 -34.47 -13.70
N GLU A 86 -12.61 -34.12 -12.55
CA GLU A 86 -13.36 -33.60 -11.41
C GLU A 86 -13.67 -32.09 -11.57
N LYS A 87 -14.88 -31.67 -11.19
CA LYS A 87 -15.22 -30.25 -11.11
C LYS A 87 -14.54 -29.63 -9.90
N TRP A 88 -13.74 -28.59 -10.13
CA TRP A 88 -13.14 -27.81 -9.07
C TRP A 88 -14.22 -27.12 -8.21
N ALA A 89 -14.33 -27.52 -6.95
CA ALA A 89 -15.15 -26.83 -5.96
C ALA A 89 -14.38 -25.59 -5.49
N GLY A 90 -14.75 -24.42 -6.00
CA GLY A 90 -14.05 -23.15 -5.74
C GLY A 90 -14.24 -22.57 -4.34
N GLU A 91 -14.82 -23.34 -3.42
CA GLU A 91 -15.11 -22.90 -2.06
C GLU A 91 -13.85 -23.00 -1.20
N SER A 92 -13.09 -21.92 -1.14
CA SER A 92 -11.90 -21.85 -0.31
C SER A 92 -11.93 -20.69 0.66
N LYS A 93 -11.88 -20.99 1.96
CA LYS A 93 -11.58 -20.02 3.04
C LYS A 93 -10.27 -19.25 2.81
N LYS A 94 -9.42 -19.71 1.87
CA LYS A 94 -8.22 -19.00 1.43
C LYS A 94 -8.51 -17.61 0.87
N GLY A 95 -9.70 -17.36 0.32
CA GLY A 95 -10.04 -16.05 -0.25
C GLY A 95 -10.19 -14.91 0.76
N LEU A 96 -10.40 -15.20 2.04
CA LEU A 96 -10.42 -14.17 3.08
C LEU A 96 -9.02 -13.86 3.64
N ARG A 97 -8.03 -14.72 3.37
CA ARG A 97 -6.69 -14.60 3.94
C ARG A 97 -5.97 -13.33 3.48
N TRP A 98 -6.11 -12.96 2.19
CA TRP A 98 -5.45 -11.76 1.66
C TRP A 98 -6.01 -10.49 2.33
N VAL A 99 -7.32 -10.44 2.59
CA VAL A 99 -7.99 -9.33 3.28
C VAL A 99 -7.42 -9.19 4.69
N ILE A 100 -7.34 -10.29 5.44
CA ILE A 100 -6.78 -10.29 6.79
C ILE A 100 -5.31 -9.84 6.78
N LYS A 101 -4.48 -10.37 5.86
CA LYS A 101 -3.08 -9.94 5.74
C LYS A 101 -2.98 -8.45 5.46
N TYR A 102 -3.78 -7.93 4.51
CA TYR A 102 -3.78 -6.50 4.17
C TYR A 102 -4.11 -5.64 5.40
N PHE A 103 -5.18 -5.97 6.12
CA PHE A 103 -5.54 -5.26 7.35
C PHE A 103 -4.44 -5.36 8.43
N THR A 104 -3.81 -6.53 8.59
CA THR A 104 -2.69 -6.70 9.53
C THR A 104 -1.50 -5.81 9.16
N TYR A 105 -1.16 -5.68 7.88
CA TYR A 105 -0.08 -4.79 7.43
C TYR A 105 -0.41 -3.32 7.70
N ILE A 106 -1.61 -2.88 7.32
CA ILE A 106 -2.08 -1.51 7.58
C ILE A 106 -2.12 -1.22 9.08
N MET A 107 -2.59 -2.16 9.90
CA MET A 107 -2.62 -2.03 11.36
C MET A 107 -1.21 -1.97 11.96
N GLY A 108 -0.26 -2.74 11.43
CA GLY A 108 1.15 -2.66 11.84
C GLY A 108 1.75 -1.27 11.61
N PHE A 109 1.46 -0.66 10.46
CA PHE A 109 1.89 0.72 10.18
C PHE A 109 1.21 1.75 11.07
N TYR A 110 -0.09 1.57 11.34
CA TYR A 110 -0.82 2.40 12.31
C TYR A 110 -0.17 2.35 13.70
N LEU A 111 0.24 1.18 14.19
CA LEU A 111 0.93 1.05 15.47
C LEU A 111 2.27 1.79 15.48
N ILE A 112 3.06 1.68 14.42
CA ILE A 112 4.34 2.42 14.30
C ILE A 112 4.08 3.93 14.30
N ASN A 113 3.04 4.39 13.59
CA ASN A 113 2.67 5.80 13.56
C ASN A 113 2.20 6.31 14.94
N MET A 114 1.39 5.51 15.65
CA MET A 114 0.95 5.81 17.01
C MET A 114 2.15 5.93 17.97
N ILE A 115 3.08 4.97 17.95
CA ILE A 115 4.30 5.02 18.77
C ILE A 115 5.13 6.27 18.42
N THR A 116 5.22 6.62 17.14
CA THR A 116 5.94 7.83 16.71
C THR A 116 5.31 9.10 17.29
N GLN A 117 3.98 9.19 17.32
CA GLN A 117 3.27 10.32 17.92
C GLN A 117 3.45 10.36 19.45
N GLU A 118 3.39 9.21 20.12
CA GLU A 118 3.64 9.12 21.57
C GLU A 118 5.05 9.59 21.93
N VAL A 119 6.09 9.22 21.15
CA VAL A 119 7.46 9.70 21.36
C VAL A 119 7.55 11.23 21.30
N THR A 120 6.85 11.86 20.34
CA THR A 120 6.80 13.33 20.24
C THR A 120 6.01 13.97 21.38
N ASN A 121 4.96 13.31 21.87
CA ASN A 121 4.16 13.82 22.99
C ASN A 121 4.85 13.70 24.35
N LEU A 122 5.87 12.84 24.48
CA LEU A 122 6.60 12.62 25.73
C LEU A 122 7.48 13.81 26.16
N ASN A 123 7.56 14.90 25.38
CA ASN A 123 8.28 16.14 25.72
C ASN A 123 9.69 15.86 26.27
N LEU A 124 10.44 14.99 25.58
CA LEU A 124 11.83 14.64 25.92
C LEU A 124 12.80 15.83 25.78
N GLY A 125 12.31 17.00 25.32
CA GLY A 125 13.07 18.26 25.21
C GLY A 125 13.77 18.69 26.51
N ILE A 126 13.23 18.33 27.69
CA ILE A 126 13.89 18.61 28.98
C ILE A 126 15.25 17.87 29.10
N ILE A 127 15.37 16.69 28.49
CA ILE A 127 16.62 15.90 28.47
C ILE A 127 17.56 16.39 27.36
N ALA A 128 17.01 16.92 26.27
CA ALA A 128 17.78 17.49 25.17
C ALA A 128 18.58 18.73 25.62
N ASP A 129 18.00 19.59 26.46
CA ASP A 129 18.69 20.75 27.04
C ASP A 129 19.87 20.37 27.95
N LEU A 130 19.82 19.19 28.57
CA LEU A 130 20.88 18.68 29.46
C LEU A 130 22.02 17.97 28.71
N THR A 131 21.74 17.39 27.54
CA THR A 131 22.68 16.52 26.80
C THR A 131 23.15 17.12 25.49
N GLY A 132 22.52 18.20 25.03
CA GLY A 132 22.78 18.82 23.73
C GLY A 132 22.33 17.97 22.53
N ILE A 133 21.66 16.84 22.78
CA ILE A 133 21.19 15.90 21.76
C ILE A 133 19.67 15.85 21.79
N ASP A 134 19.06 16.11 20.64
CA ASP A 134 17.61 15.94 20.45
C ASP A 134 17.25 14.45 20.34
N PHE A 135 17.08 13.81 21.49
CA PHE A 135 16.69 12.40 21.57
C PHE A 135 15.36 12.12 20.87
N GLU A 136 14.41 13.05 20.90
CA GLU A 136 13.13 12.90 20.20
C GLU A 136 13.37 12.73 18.70
N ALA A 137 14.14 13.63 18.09
CA ALA A 137 14.46 13.57 16.67
C ALA A 137 15.16 12.26 16.29
N VAL A 138 16.08 11.76 17.14
CA VAL A 138 16.76 10.48 16.91
C VAL A 138 15.79 9.30 16.93
N PHE A 139 14.92 9.21 17.95
CA PHE A 139 13.94 8.12 18.05
C PHE A 139 12.92 8.16 16.91
N VAL A 140 12.40 9.35 16.59
CA VAL A 140 11.48 9.54 15.45
C VAL A 140 12.15 9.15 14.13
N PHE A 141 13.43 9.49 13.95
CA PHE A 141 14.20 9.11 12.77
C PHE A 141 14.36 7.59 12.66
N LEU A 142 14.71 6.90 13.76
CA LEU A 142 14.81 5.43 13.80
C LEU A 142 13.48 4.76 13.45
N LEU A 143 12.37 5.22 14.04
CA LEU A 143 11.04 4.69 13.74
C LEU A 143 10.64 4.90 12.26
N LYS A 144 10.99 6.05 11.66
CA LYS A 144 10.78 6.31 10.23
C LYS A 144 11.59 5.35 9.35
N ILE A 145 12.84 5.05 9.71
CA ILE A 145 13.66 4.06 8.99
C ILE A 145 13.04 2.67 9.09
N ILE A 146 12.66 2.23 10.29
CA ILE A 146 12.01 0.94 10.51
C ILE A 146 10.72 0.84 9.67
N LYS A 147 9.92 1.91 9.64
CA LYS A 147 8.72 1.98 8.81
C LYS A 147 9.04 1.80 7.33
N LEU A 148 10.02 2.54 6.80
CA LEU A 148 10.43 2.43 5.40
C LEU A 148 10.94 1.02 5.05
N PHE A 149 11.76 0.44 5.93
CA PHE A 149 12.23 -0.94 5.77
C PHE A 149 11.06 -1.92 5.72
N LEU A 150 10.11 -1.82 6.66
CA LEU A 150 8.95 -2.69 6.71
C LEU A 150 8.07 -2.56 5.47
N MET A 151 7.89 -1.34 4.94
CA MET A 151 7.19 -1.10 3.68
C MET A 151 7.82 -1.88 2.52
N LEU A 152 9.14 -1.76 2.34
CA LEU A 152 9.87 -2.47 1.29
C LEU A 152 9.86 -3.99 1.50
N TYR A 153 10.03 -4.42 2.75
CA TYR A 153 10.06 -5.83 3.13
C TYR A 153 8.72 -6.52 2.82
N ILE A 154 7.59 -5.92 3.20
CA ILE A 154 6.26 -6.45 2.91
C ILE A 154 6.01 -6.50 1.41
N MET A 155 6.35 -5.42 0.66
CA MET A 155 6.19 -5.45 -0.81
C MET A 155 7.01 -6.58 -1.45
N ARG A 156 8.26 -6.74 -1.03
CA ARG A 156 9.10 -7.85 -1.50
C ARG A 156 8.45 -9.20 -1.19
N TRP A 157 8.02 -9.40 0.04
CA TRP A 157 7.43 -10.66 0.49
C TRP A 157 6.21 -11.05 -0.35
N GLU A 158 5.30 -10.12 -0.60
CA GLU A 158 4.09 -10.41 -1.38
C GLU A 158 4.40 -10.57 -2.87
N CYS A 159 5.39 -9.87 -3.41
CA CYS A 159 5.89 -10.16 -4.75
C CYS A 159 6.46 -11.58 -4.87
N VAL A 160 7.18 -12.09 -3.85
CA VAL A 160 7.73 -13.46 -3.85
C VAL A 160 6.59 -14.47 -3.94
N SER A 161 5.57 -14.26 -3.11
CA SER A 161 4.37 -15.11 -3.12
C SER A 161 3.70 -15.17 -4.49
N ILE A 162 3.63 -14.04 -5.21
CA ILE A 162 3.09 -13.99 -6.58
C ILE A 162 3.94 -14.83 -7.53
N ASP A 163 5.25 -14.68 -7.46
CA ASP A 163 6.18 -15.38 -8.37
C ASP A 163 6.13 -16.89 -8.16
N GLU A 164 6.16 -17.36 -6.91
CA GLU A 164 5.94 -18.77 -6.57
C GLU A 164 4.61 -19.32 -7.13
N ASN A 165 3.55 -18.50 -7.10
CA ASN A 165 2.25 -18.89 -7.65
C ASN A 165 2.26 -18.92 -9.19
N LEU A 166 3.05 -18.06 -9.84
CA LEU A 166 3.20 -18.03 -11.30
C LEU A 166 4.10 -19.17 -11.81
N GLU A 167 5.15 -19.53 -11.08
CA GLU A 167 5.99 -20.70 -11.36
C GLU A 167 5.17 -22.00 -11.34
N ARG A 168 4.25 -22.15 -10.37
CA ARG A 168 3.31 -23.28 -10.31
C ARG A 168 2.37 -23.35 -11.52
N LEU A 169 2.13 -22.21 -12.18
CA LEU A 169 1.36 -22.11 -13.42
C LEU A 169 2.21 -22.34 -14.68
N GLY A 170 3.52 -22.55 -14.54
CA GLY A 170 4.46 -22.73 -15.65
C GLY A 170 4.89 -21.42 -16.32
N TYR A 171 4.66 -20.26 -15.68
CA TYR A 171 5.21 -18.99 -16.11
C TYR A 171 6.52 -18.72 -15.36
N ASP A 172 7.59 -18.45 -16.10
CA ASP A 172 8.86 -17.98 -15.54
C ASP A 172 8.90 -16.44 -15.68
N PHE A 173 8.49 -15.74 -14.62
CA PHE A 173 8.51 -14.27 -14.60
C PHE A 173 9.66 -13.77 -13.73
N LYS A 174 10.68 -13.24 -14.40
CA LYS A 174 11.87 -12.60 -13.80
C LYS A 174 11.61 -11.26 -13.08
N ILE A 175 10.43 -11.05 -12.50
CA ILE A 175 10.14 -9.87 -11.67
C ILE A 175 11.12 -9.81 -10.49
N PHE A 176 11.59 -10.97 -10.02
CA PHE A 176 12.66 -11.10 -9.03
C PHE A 176 14.03 -10.65 -9.50
N ASP A 177 14.45 -10.97 -10.74
CA ASP A 177 15.70 -10.43 -11.28
C ASP A 177 15.70 -8.89 -11.23
N PHE A 178 14.55 -8.24 -11.47
CA PHE A 178 14.45 -6.78 -11.42
C PHE A 178 14.52 -6.21 -10.00
N PHE A 179 13.83 -6.83 -9.03
CA PHE A 179 13.84 -6.38 -7.64
C PHE A 179 15.13 -6.72 -6.89
N ASP A 180 15.71 -7.90 -7.13
CA ASP A 180 17.03 -8.26 -6.58
C ASP A 180 18.13 -7.39 -7.17
N ASN A 181 18.05 -6.98 -8.44
CA ASN A 181 18.96 -5.98 -9.00
C ASN A 181 18.78 -4.60 -8.33
N SER A 182 17.54 -4.20 -8.04
CA SER A 182 17.25 -2.93 -7.35
C SER A 182 17.72 -2.91 -5.89
N LEU A 183 17.52 -4.02 -5.16
CA LEU A 183 18.00 -4.20 -3.79
C LEU A 183 19.52 -4.38 -3.73
N THR A 184 20.12 -5.06 -4.69
CA THR A 184 21.59 -5.14 -4.82
C THR A 184 22.17 -3.77 -5.12
N ALA A 185 21.51 -2.93 -5.92
CA ALA A 185 21.90 -1.55 -6.15
C ALA A 185 21.80 -0.71 -4.85
N ILE A 186 20.72 -0.83 -4.09
CA ILE A 186 20.59 -0.12 -2.80
C ILE A 186 21.61 -0.64 -1.77
N THR A 187 21.76 -1.94 -1.64
CA THR A 187 22.68 -2.58 -0.68
C THR A 187 24.13 -2.29 -1.04
N SER A 188 24.48 -2.25 -2.33
CA SER A 188 25.82 -1.85 -2.80
C SER A 188 26.09 -0.36 -2.58
N LEU A 189 25.09 0.52 -2.72
CA LEU A 189 25.20 1.93 -2.35
C LEU A 189 25.41 2.12 -0.84
N PHE A 190 24.76 1.32 0.01
CA PHE A 190 25.02 1.30 1.45
C PHE A 190 26.41 0.73 1.76
N LYS A 191 26.78 -0.42 1.16
CA LYS A 191 28.09 -1.08 1.34
C LYS A 191 29.26 -0.18 0.93
N ASN A 192 29.15 0.54 -0.19
CA ASN A 192 30.16 1.51 -0.63
C ASN A 192 30.29 2.72 0.31
N LYS A 193 29.25 3.06 1.08
CA LYS A 193 29.27 4.18 2.03
C LYS A 193 29.65 3.77 3.46
N THR A 194 29.34 2.55 3.89
CA THR A 194 29.53 2.09 5.27
C THR A 194 30.64 1.05 5.43
N GLY A 195 31.11 0.44 4.34
CA GLY A 195 32.20 -0.55 4.36
C GLY A 195 31.83 -1.89 5.01
N ILE A 196 30.55 -2.12 5.36
CA ILE A 196 30.11 -3.33 6.05
C ILE A 196 29.60 -4.35 5.02
N ASP A 197 30.23 -5.52 4.97
CA ASP A 197 29.82 -6.65 4.14
C ASP A 197 28.74 -7.46 4.86
N LEU A 198 27.55 -7.55 4.28
CA LEU A 198 26.40 -8.27 4.87
C LEU A 198 26.29 -9.73 4.41
N ASN A 199 27.30 -10.26 3.72
CA ASN A 199 27.24 -11.58 3.07
C ASN A 199 28.06 -12.71 3.72
N ASP A 200 28.63 -12.52 4.91
CA ASP A 200 29.51 -13.53 5.54
C ASP A 200 28.78 -14.69 6.26
N LYS A 201 27.63 -15.15 5.75
CA LYS A 201 26.93 -16.33 6.31
C LYS A 201 26.41 -17.32 5.27
N LYS A 202 27.11 -17.53 4.15
CA LYS A 202 26.78 -18.62 3.22
C LYS A 202 27.89 -19.63 2.92
N ASP A 203 29.08 -19.51 3.51
CA ASP A 203 30.19 -20.43 3.24
C ASP A 203 30.73 -21.14 4.48
N GLU A 204 29.87 -21.77 5.28
CA GLU A 204 30.31 -22.84 6.19
C GLU A 204 29.23 -23.93 6.27
N ASN A 205 29.23 -24.82 5.28
CA ASN A 205 28.90 -26.25 5.43
C ASN A 205 29.11 -26.93 4.06
N LYS A 206 30.36 -27.33 3.82
CA LYS A 206 30.72 -28.45 2.94
C LYS A 206 30.93 -29.69 3.79
#